data_AF-A0A7W4HSW2-F1
#
_entry.id   AF-A0A7W4HSW2-F1
#
_cell.length_a   1.000
_cell.length_b   1.000
_cell.length_c   1.000
_cell.angle_alpha   90.00
_cell.angle_beta   90.00
_cell.angle_gamma   90.00
#
_symmetry.space_group_name_H-M   'P 1'
#
loop_
_entity.id
_entity.type
_entity.pdbx_description
1 polymer ?
#
loop_
_entity_poly.entity_id
_entity_poly.type
_entity_poly.pdbx_seq_one_letter_code
_entity_poly.pdbx_strand_id
1 'polypeptide(L)'
;MDEEEVQRRRREQDEKATRQRATILGLPYVDMRNLEDTLPLVPGMIPIEKMHQYRIVPLAKGGNEVMYQIGVTSQTPQSILQKIKREYQDRGDKLQFLLISASGYRAMMLRYDPPQRTAYDDIEIAKEGDSNTIAQVSQTLNLVSSEELFDFLIKQADRLGASDIHIENERDSIRVRMRVDGALHPVAQLERSRYRIIMGELASRAGVSSAAMESQSGHMQMEITTDQGTHLLNLRVETVPTLYGQDAVLRLFNFDE
;
A
#
# COMPACT_ATOMS: atom_id res chain seq x y z
N MET A 1 20.16 7.35 -7.32
CA MET A 1 19.19 8.41 -7.64
C MET A 1 18.31 8.52 -6.43
N ASP A 2 18.24 9.68 -5.80
CA ASP A 2 17.49 9.88 -4.57
C ASP A 2 15.98 9.74 -4.86
N GLU A 3 15.34 8.71 -4.31
CA GLU A 3 13.92 8.42 -4.56
C GLU A 3 13.02 9.57 -4.09
N GLU A 4 13.41 10.27 -3.02
CA GLU A 4 12.69 11.45 -2.54
C GLU A 4 12.70 12.58 -3.56
N GLU A 5 13.84 12.79 -4.23
CA GLU A 5 13.97 13.81 -5.26
C GLU A 5 13.09 13.50 -6.48
N VAL A 6 13.00 12.22 -6.86
CA VAL A 6 12.13 11.77 -7.95
C VAL A 6 10.66 11.98 -7.60
N GLN A 7 10.23 11.62 -6.38
CA GLN A 7 8.86 11.81 -5.93
C GLN A 7 8.48 13.29 -5.81
N ARG A 8 9.38 14.11 -5.24
CA ARG A 8 9.19 15.57 -5.15
C ARG A 8 8.99 16.19 -6.53
N ARG A 9 9.84 15.82 -7.50
CA ARG A 9 9.76 16.32 -8.88
C ARG A 9 8.45 15.91 -9.56
N ARG A 10 7.98 14.68 -9.34
CA ARG A 10 6.68 14.20 -9.85
C ARG A 10 5.52 14.98 -9.26
N ARG A 11 5.51 15.20 -7.94
CA ARG A 11 4.47 15.98 -7.26
C ARG A 11 4.43 17.41 -7.80
N GLU A 12 5.59 18.04 -7.98
CA GLU A 12 5.68 19.40 -8.47
C GLU A 12 5.19 19.55 -9.93
N GLN A 13 5.45 18.56 -10.78
CA GLN A 13 4.89 18.51 -12.14
C GLN A 13 3.36 18.37 -12.13
N ASP A 14 2.81 17.52 -11.26
CA ASP A 14 1.36 17.32 -11.11
C ASP A 14 0.66 18.61 -10.64
N GLU A 15 1.22 19.30 -9.65
CA GLU A 15 0.69 20.59 -9.18
C GLU A 15 0.73 21.67 -10.27
N LYS A 16 1.83 21.75 -11.04
CA LYS A 16 1.96 22.70 -12.15
C LYS A 16 0.92 22.43 -13.25
N ALA A 17 0.75 21.18 -13.65
CA ALA A 17 -0.23 20.78 -14.66
C ALA A 17 -1.67 21.06 -14.19
N THR A 18 -1.96 20.77 -12.92
CA THR A 18 -3.26 21.01 -12.31
C THR A 18 -3.58 22.50 -12.27
N ARG A 19 -2.63 23.35 -11.87
CA ARG A 19 -2.81 24.81 -11.86
C ARG A 19 -3.13 25.37 -13.24
N GLN A 20 -2.45 24.92 -14.28
CA GLN A 20 -2.75 25.32 -15.67
C GLN A 20 -4.16 24.87 -16.09
N ARG A 21 -4.54 23.64 -15.71
CA ARG A 21 -5.87 23.09 -16.02
C ARG A 21 -6.98 23.85 -15.30
N ALA A 22 -6.75 24.30 -14.07
CA ALA A 22 -7.70 25.09 -13.28
C ALA A 22 -8.13 26.37 -14.01
N THR A 23 -7.16 27.09 -14.58
CA THR A 23 -7.40 28.29 -15.39
C THR A 23 -8.30 28.00 -16.60
N ILE A 24 -8.05 26.88 -17.30
CA ILE A 24 -8.85 26.48 -18.47
C ILE A 24 -10.28 26.11 -18.08
N LEU A 25 -10.44 25.42 -16.94
CA LEU A 25 -11.75 24.97 -16.46
C LEU A 25 -12.53 26.06 -15.71
N GLY A 26 -11.92 27.21 -15.43
CA GLY A 26 -12.54 28.28 -14.63
C GLY A 26 -12.80 27.86 -13.17
N LEU A 27 -11.97 26.95 -12.64
CA LEU A 27 -12.07 26.48 -11.26
C LEU A 27 -10.92 27.06 -10.42
N PRO A 28 -11.16 27.48 -9.16
CA PRO A 28 -10.07 27.81 -8.24
C PRO A 28 -9.18 26.58 -8.01
N TYR A 29 -7.88 26.77 -8.02
CA TYR A 29 -6.90 25.73 -7.69
C TYR A 29 -6.51 25.79 -6.21
N VAL A 30 -6.37 24.62 -5.58
CA VAL A 30 -5.83 24.49 -4.24
C VAL A 30 -4.67 23.49 -4.25
N ASP A 31 -3.54 23.93 -3.67
CA ASP A 31 -2.39 23.07 -3.43
C ASP A 31 -2.57 22.34 -2.10
N MET A 32 -2.73 21.02 -2.17
CA MET A 32 -3.08 20.21 -0.99
C MET A 32 -1.89 19.91 -0.09
N ARG A 33 -0.64 20.15 -0.50
CA ARG A 33 0.56 19.68 0.25
C ARG A 33 0.62 20.16 1.71
N ASN A 34 0.11 21.34 2.01
CA ASN A 34 0.10 21.89 3.38
C ASN A 34 -1.21 21.60 4.14
N LEU A 35 -2.19 21.01 3.48
CA LEU A 35 -3.54 20.79 4.01
C LEU A 35 -3.88 19.30 4.12
N GLU A 36 -3.26 18.45 3.31
CA GLU A 36 -3.66 17.05 3.13
C GLU A 36 -3.60 16.24 4.42
N ASP A 37 -2.73 16.58 5.37
CA ASP A 37 -2.63 15.89 6.68
C ASP A 37 -3.50 16.53 7.77
N THR A 38 -3.70 17.85 7.71
CA THR A 38 -4.30 18.64 8.80
C THR A 38 -5.78 18.97 8.57
N LEU A 39 -6.24 18.92 7.32
CA LEU A 39 -7.62 19.26 6.97
C LEU A 39 -8.59 18.28 7.65
N PRO A 40 -9.58 18.74 8.44
CA PRO A 40 -10.56 17.86 9.05
C PRO A 40 -11.40 17.12 8.00
N LEU A 41 -11.57 15.82 8.18
CA LEU A 41 -12.43 15.01 7.31
C LEU A 41 -13.91 15.33 7.55
N VAL A 42 -14.72 15.21 6.50
CA VAL A 42 -16.17 15.41 6.55
C VAL A 42 -16.88 14.10 6.19
N PRO A 43 -16.87 13.10 7.10
CA PRO A 43 -17.46 11.80 6.82
C PRO A 43 -18.97 11.92 6.54
N GLY A 44 -19.46 11.11 5.61
CA GLY A 44 -20.88 11.05 5.25
C GLY A 44 -21.38 12.16 4.32
N MET A 45 -20.57 13.18 3.98
CA MET A 45 -20.97 14.20 3.00
C MET A 45 -21.05 13.64 1.58
N ILE A 46 -20.12 12.76 1.23
CA ILE A 46 -20.12 12.02 -0.04
C ILE A 46 -19.77 10.56 0.29
N PRO A 47 -20.56 9.58 -0.19
CA PRO A 47 -20.21 8.16 -0.06
C PRO A 47 -18.86 7.84 -0.71
N ILE A 48 -18.06 6.96 -0.08
CA ILE A 48 -16.71 6.60 -0.52
C ILE A 48 -16.70 6.08 -1.96
N GLU A 49 -17.70 5.28 -2.34
CA GLU A 49 -17.84 4.73 -3.69
C GLU A 49 -17.95 5.85 -4.73
N LYS A 50 -18.69 6.92 -4.42
CA LYS A 50 -18.83 8.09 -5.30
C LYS A 50 -17.56 8.93 -5.33
N MET A 51 -16.81 8.98 -4.23
CA MET A 51 -15.52 9.68 -4.18
C MET A 51 -14.49 9.03 -5.11
N HIS A 52 -14.45 7.70 -5.16
CA HIS A 52 -13.68 6.93 -6.14
C HIS A 52 -14.23 7.10 -7.56
N GLN A 53 -15.53 6.86 -7.75
CA GLN A 53 -16.17 6.87 -9.07
C GLN A 53 -16.05 8.22 -9.79
N TYR A 54 -16.23 9.32 -9.06
CA TYR A 54 -16.25 10.66 -9.64
C TYR A 54 -14.95 11.43 -9.43
N ARG A 55 -13.97 10.83 -8.73
CA ARG A 55 -12.69 11.47 -8.40
C ARG A 55 -12.88 12.81 -7.68
N ILE A 56 -13.71 12.80 -6.64
CA ILE A 56 -14.04 13.97 -5.81
C ILE A 56 -13.83 13.67 -4.34
N VAL A 57 -13.52 14.68 -3.54
CA VAL A 57 -13.34 14.56 -2.09
C VAL A 57 -14.00 15.73 -1.35
N PRO A 58 -14.69 15.53 -0.22
CA PRO A 58 -15.14 16.63 0.61
C PRO A 58 -13.93 17.35 1.25
N LEU A 59 -13.90 18.68 1.18
CA LEU A 59 -12.85 19.51 1.79
C LEU A 59 -13.39 20.33 2.98
N ALA A 60 -14.62 20.79 2.91
CA ALA A 60 -15.28 21.48 4.02
C ALA A 60 -16.79 21.27 3.98
N LYS A 61 -17.37 21.05 5.16
CA LYS A 61 -18.82 21.09 5.34
C LYS A 61 -19.25 22.56 5.40
N GLY A 62 -20.26 22.90 4.61
CA GLY A 62 -20.90 24.20 4.71
C GLY A 62 -21.87 24.31 5.88
N GLY A 63 -22.53 25.46 5.97
CA GLY A 63 -23.55 25.83 6.95
C GLY A 63 -24.16 27.19 6.59
N ASN A 64 -24.90 27.81 7.51
CA ASN A 64 -25.66 29.05 7.22
C ASN A 64 -24.85 30.13 6.48
N GLU A 65 -23.57 30.31 6.83
CA GLU A 65 -22.69 31.31 6.19
C GLU A 65 -21.46 30.71 5.50
N VAL A 66 -21.17 29.43 5.72
CA VAL A 66 -19.98 28.75 5.19
C VAL A 66 -20.35 27.93 3.97
N MET A 67 -19.61 28.10 2.88
CA MET A 67 -19.82 27.33 1.66
C MET A 67 -19.31 25.89 1.82
N TYR A 68 -20.05 24.93 1.28
CA TYR A 68 -19.53 23.57 1.08
C TYR A 68 -18.39 23.62 0.07
N GLN A 69 -17.32 22.89 0.36
CA GLN A 69 -16.17 22.80 -0.54
C GLN A 69 -15.92 21.34 -0.90
N ILE A 70 -15.86 21.09 -2.21
CA ILE A 70 -15.57 19.77 -2.76
C ILE A 70 -14.34 19.90 -3.66
N GLY A 71 -13.30 19.13 -3.32
CA GLY A 71 -12.12 18.92 -4.14
C GLY A 71 -12.49 18.06 -5.35
N VAL A 72 -12.16 18.53 -6.55
CA VAL A 72 -12.41 17.82 -7.81
C VAL A 72 -11.11 17.68 -8.57
N THR A 73 -11.02 16.71 -9.46
CA THR A 73 -9.83 16.49 -10.29
C THR A 73 -10.10 16.88 -11.74
N SER A 74 -9.05 16.94 -12.56
CA SER A 74 -9.18 17.14 -14.01
C SER A 74 -9.95 16.02 -14.73
N GLN A 75 -10.17 14.90 -14.05
CA GLN A 75 -10.89 13.72 -14.54
C GLN A 75 -12.35 13.66 -14.05
N THR A 76 -12.78 14.58 -13.17
CA THR A 76 -14.16 14.60 -12.69
C THR A 76 -15.11 14.96 -13.84
N PRO A 77 -16.12 14.12 -14.15
CA PRO A 77 -17.02 14.39 -15.28
C PRO A 77 -17.84 15.66 -15.09
N GLN A 78 -17.92 16.50 -16.14
CA GLN A 78 -18.65 17.77 -16.08
C GLN A 78 -20.15 17.59 -15.77
N SER A 79 -20.76 16.51 -16.26
CA SER A 79 -22.16 16.17 -15.98
C SER A 79 -22.41 15.96 -14.49
N ILE A 80 -21.44 15.37 -13.78
CA ILE A 80 -21.50 15.16 -12.33
C ILE A 80 -21.35 16.48 -11.58
N LEU A 81 -20.45 17.37 -12.01
CA LEU A 81 -20.33 18.71 -11.40
C LEU A 81 -21.64 19.49 -11.50
N GLN A 82 -22.30 19.45 -12.66
CA GLN A 82 -23.61 20.10 -12.85
C GLN A 82 -24.70 19.47 -11.98
N LYS A 83 -24.72 18.14 -11.87
CA LYS A 83 -25.67 17.42 -11.02
C LYS A 83 -25.50 17.80 -9.55
N ILE A 84 -24.29 17.70 -9.02
CA ILE A 84 -23.99 18.06 -7.62
C ILE A 84 -24.31 19.53 -7.37
N LYS A 85 -23.94 20.44 -8.30
CA LYS A 85 -24.26 21.86 -8.17
C LYS A 85 -25.76 22.11 -8.00
N ARG A 86 -26.60 21.47 -8.82
CA ARG A 86 -28.06 21.57 -8.71
C ARG A 86 -28.57 21.02 -7.38
N GLU A 87 -28.11 19.84 -6.96
CA GLU A 87 -28.52 19.22 -5.68
C GLU A 87 -28.23 20.10 -4.44
N TYR A 88 -27.13 20.85 -4.44
CA TYR A 88 -26.83 21.82 -3.38
C TYR A 88 -27.66 23.11 -3.52
N GLN A 89 -27.83 23.61 -4.74
CA GLN A 89 -28.64 24.81 -5.00
C GLN A 89 -30.12 24.62 -4.61
N ASP A 90 -30.71 23.45 -4.90
CA ASP A 90 -32.10 23.14 -4.59
C ASP A 90 -32.36 23.10 -3.07
N ARG A 91 -31.31 22.84 -2.27
CA ARG A 91 -31.35 22.90 -0.81
C ARG A 91 -31.09 24.31 -0.23
N GLY A 92 -30.76 25.28 -1.09
CA GLY A 92 -30.35 26.62 -0.68
C GLY A 92 -28.89 26.71 -0.21
N ASP A 93 -28.09 25.66 -0.39
CA ASP A 93 -26.70 25.60 0.04
C ASP A 93 -25.76 26.29 -0.95
N LYS A 94 -24.73 26.97 -0.42
CA LYS A 94 -23.62 27.51 -1.23
C LYS A 94 -22.55 26.43 -1.42
N LEU A 95 -22.19 26.13 -2.66
CA LEU A 95 -21.18 25.13 -3.02
C LEU A 95 -20.07 25.74 -3.87
N GLN A 96 -18.82 25.41 -3.55
CA GLN A 96 -17.64 25.71 -4.36
C GLN A 96 -16.88 24.42 -4.70
N PHE A 97 -16.57 24.26 -5.99
CA PHE A 97 -15.62 23.24 -6.44
C PHE A 97 -14.21 23.83 -6.46
N LEU A 98 -13.25 23.07 -5.94
CA LEU A 98 -11.83 23.44 -5.90
C LEU A 98 -11.06 22.37 -6.67
N LEU A 99 -10.31 22.77 -7.71
CA LEU A 99 -9.49 21.83 -8.46
C LEU A 99 -8.24 21.49 -7.63
N ILE A 100 -8.07 20.21 -7.33
CA ILE A 100 -6.90 19.65 -6.65
C ILE A 100 -6.16 18.71 -7.58
N SER A 101 -4.87 18.51 -7.33
CA SER A 101 -4.04 17.60 -8.11
C SER A 101 -4.46 16.15 -7.92
N ALA A 102 -4.07 15.27 -8.86
CA ALA A 102 -4.32 13.84 -8.71
C ALA A 102 -3.63 13.29 -7.45
N SER A 103 -2.45 13.83 -7.12
CA SER A 103 -1.71 13.49 -5.90
C SER A 103 -2.41 13.99 -4.64
N GLY A 104 -2.94 15.21 -4.61
CA GLY A 104 -3.72 15.72 -3.48
C GLY A 104 -5.02 14.93 -3.26
N TYR A 105 -5.70 14.55 -4.35
CA TYR A 105 -6.86 13.65 -4.28
C TYR A 105 -6.49 12.29 -3.68
N ARG A 106 -5.38 11.67 -4.11
CA ARG A 106 -4.91 10.39 -3.57
C ARG A 106 -4.59 10.49 -2.08
N ALA A 107 -3.88 11.55 -1.65
CA ALA A 107 -3.56 11.78 -0.25
C ALA A 107 -4.83 11.88 0.62
N MET A 108 -5.84 12.63 0.14
CA MET A 108 -7.13 12.71 0.84
C MET A 108 -7.87 11.36 0.85
N MET A 109 -7.86 10.60 -0.25
CA MET A 109 -8.49 9.28 -0.31
C MET A 109 -7.86 8.29 0.67
N LEU A 110 -6.55 8.32 0.87
CA LEU A 110 -5.88 7.49 1.90
C LEU A 110 -6.35 7.79 3.32
N ARG A 111 -6.87 9.00 3.57
CA ARG A 111 -7.44 9.38 4.87
C ARG A 111 -8.93 9.04 4.99
N TYR A 112 -9.69 9.17 3.91
CA TYR A 112 -11.13 8.86 3.88
C TYR A 112 -11.44 7.37 3.77
N ASP A 113 -10.64 6.66 2.99
CA ASP A 113 -10.73 5.24 2.72
C ASP A 113 -9.31 4.66 2.85
N PRO A 114 -8.77 4.62 4.09
CA PRO A 114 -7.49 3.99 4.31
C PRO A 114 -7.58 2.53 3.84
N PRO A 115 -6.56 2.01 3.15
CA PRO A 115 -6.55 0.61 2.76
C PRO A 115 -6.85 -0.22 4.01
N GLN A 116 -7.89 -1.07 3.92
CA GLN A 116 -8.24 -1.93 5.04
C GLN A 116 -7.03 -2.81 5.31
N ARG A 117 -6.39 -2.60 6.47
CA ARG A 117 -5.45 -3.57 7.00
C ARG A 117 -6.30 -4.79 7.32
N THR A 118 -6.34 -5.77 6.40
CA THR A 118 -6.83 -7.10 6.73
C THR A 118 -6.09 -7.52 7.99
N ALA A 119 -6.80 -7.64 9.11
CA ALA A 119 -6.27 -8.28 10.28
C ALA A 119 -6.06 -9.74 9.86
N TYR A 120 -4.82 -10.06 9.54
CA TYR A 120 -4.43 -11.41 9.22
C TYR A 120 -4.45 -12.19 10.52
N ASP A 121 -4.99 -13.41 10.49
CA ASP A 121 -4.73 -14.33 11.58
C ASP A 121 -3.21 -14.52 11.64
N ASP A 122 -2.67 -14.25 12.83
CA ASP A 122 -1.28 -14.44 13.15
C ASP A 122 -0.86 -15.87 12.79
N ILE A 123 0.32 -16.04 12.19
CA ILE A 123 0.83 -17.37 11.83
C ILE A 123 1.11 -18.10 13.14
N GLU A 124 0.29 -19.08 13.49
CA GLU A 124 0.61 -20.04 14.55
C GLU A 124 1.41 -21.19 13.96
N ILE A 125 2.49 -21.60 14.64
CA ILE A 125 3.29 -22.75 14.20
C ILE A 125 2.46 -24.00 14.42
N ALA A 126 1.85 -24.47 13.33
CA ALA A 126 1.09 -25.71 13.27
C ALA A 126 1.95 -26.90 13.73
N LYS A 127 1.38 -27.74 14.62
CA LYS A 127 1.93 -29.07 14.92
C LYS A 127 1.67 -30.01 13.74
N GLU A 128 2.44 -31.10 13.62
CA GLU A 128 2.22 -32.12 12.58
C GLU A 128 0.74 -32.53 12.50
N GLY A 129 0.09 -32.23 11.36
CA GLY A 129 -1.31 -32.57 11.09
C GLY A 129 -2.28 -31.38 10.95
N ASP A 130 -1.86 -30.14 11.21
CA ASP A 130 -2.76 -28.97 11.19
C ASP A 130 -2.81 -28.26 9.82
N SER A 131 -3.29 -28.97 8.79
CA SER A 131 -3.35 -28.48 7.40
C SER A 131 -4.35 -27.33 7.18
N ASN A 132 -5.32 -27.14 8.07
CA ASN A 132 -6.38 -26.14 7.90
C ASN A 132 -5.85 -24.71 8.10
N THR A 133 -4.96 -24.52 9.08
CA THR A 133 -4.36 -23.22 9.41
C THR A 133 -3.50 -22.70 8.25
N ILE A 134 -2.67 -23.58 7.66
CA ILE A 134 -1.83 -23.23 6.50
C ILE A 134 -2.70 -22.89 5.27
N ALA A 135 -3.79 -23.62 5.04
CA ALA A 135 -4.68 -23.38 3.91
C ALA A 135 -5.37 -22.00 3.98
N GLN A 136 -5.82 -21.60 5.17
CA GLN A 136 -6.42 -20.28 5.40
C GLN A 136 -5.42 -19.15 5.19
N VAL A 137 -4.22 -19.25 5.77
CA VAL A 137 -3.13 -18.29 5.56
C VAL A 137 -2.78 -18.19 4.08
N SER A 138 -2.68 -19.33 3.40
CA SER A 138 -2.38 -19.40 1.96
C SER A 138 -3.43 -18.70 1.11
N GLN A 139 -4.72 -18.93 1.36
CA GLN A 139 -5.80 -18.25 0.63
C GLN A 139 -5.71 -16.73 0.78
N THR A 140 -5.54 -16.26 2.01
CA THR A 140 -5.42 -14.83 2.29
C THR A 140 -4.19 -14.24 1.61
N LEU A 141 -3.03 -14.88 1.74
CA LEU A 141 -1.79 -14.38 1.15
C LEU A 141 -1.78 -14.38 -0.37
N ASN A 142 -2.61 -15.20 -1.02
CA ASN A 142 -2.76 -15.17 -2.48
C ASN A 142 -3.61 -13.99 -2.98
N LEU A 143 -4.47 -13.41 -2.14
CA LEU A 143 -5.38 -12.33 -2.51
C LEU A 143 -4.79 -10.93 -2.30
N VAL A 144 -3.74 -10.81 -1.49
CA VAL A 144 -3.13 -9.51 -1.14
C VAL A 144 -2.05 -9.09 -2.11
N SER A 145 -1.68 -7.81 -2.06
CA SER A 145 -0.54 -7.29 -2.82
C SER A 145 0.77 -7.96 -2.37
N SER A 146 1.79 -7.94 -3.23
CA SER A 146 3.11 -8.48 -2.85
C SER A 146 3.78 -7.64 -1.76
N GLU A 147 3.50 -6.33 -1.71
CA GLU A 147 3.96 -5.45 -0.66
C GLU A 147 3.40 -5.87 0.72
N GLU A 148 2.08 -6.01 0.82
CA GLU A 148 1.40 -6.47 2.04
C GLU A 148 1.82 -7.88 2.45
N LEU A 149 2.06 -8.76 1.47
CA LEU A 149 2.56 -10.11 1.73
C LEU A 149 3.93 -10.08 2.41
N PHE A 150 4.88 -9.31 1.89
CA PHE A 150 6.22 -9.24 2.48
C PHE A 150 6.17 -8.60 3.86
N ASP A 151 5.40 -7.52 4.02
CA ASP A 151 5.21 -6.87 5.30
C ASP A 151 4.61 -7.82 6.34
N PHE A 152 3.60 -8.61 5.95
CA PHE A 152 3.02 -9.60 6.82
C PHE A 152 4.04 -10.70 7.17
N LEU A 153 4.70 -11.31 6.19
CA LEU A 153 5.65 -12.39 6.45
C LEU A 153 6.82 -11.94 7.34
N ILE A 154 7.34 -10.73 7.13
CA ILE A 154 8.44 -10.18 7.94
C ILE A 154 7.97 -9.91 9.38
N LYS A 155 6.79 -9.28 9.56
CA LYS A 155 6.22 -9.06 10.90
C LYS A 155 5.92 -10.36 11.63
N GLN A 156 5.43 -11.37 10.93
CA GLN A 156 5.16 -12.69 11.52
C GLN A 156 6.44 -13.42 11.89
N ALA A 157 7.47 -13.34 11.04
CA ALA A 157 8.79 -13.89 11.35
C ALA A 157 9.39 -13.23 12.61
N ASP A 158 9.31 -11.90 12.72
CA ASP A 158 9.74 -11.15 13.91
C ASP A 158 8.96 -11.59 15.17
N ARG A 159 7.62 -11.61 15.08
CA ARG A 159 6.73 -12.04 16.17
C ARG A 159 7.01 -13.47 16.65
N LEU A 160 7.32 -14.37 15.73
CA LEU A 160 7.62 -15.78 16.01
C LEU A 160 9.07 -16.03 16.44
N GLY A 161 9.94 -15.01 16.41
CA GLY A 161 11.37 -15.19 16.67
C GLY A 161 12.06 -16.04 15.60
N ALA A 162 11.63 -15.97 14.35
CA ALA A 162 12.19 -16.73 13.25
C ALA A 162 13.56 -16.17 12.81
N SER A 163 14.53 -17.04 12.53
CA SER A 163 15.86 -16.64 12.05
C SER A 163 15.92 -16.45 10.53
N ASP A 164 15.11 -17.19 9.78
CA ASP A 164 15.10 -17.16 8.32
C ASP A 164 13.67 -17.30 7.78
N ILE A 165 13.35 -16.55 6.72
CA ILE A 165 12.18 -16.79 5.86
C ILE A 165 12.69 -17.40 4.56
N HIS A 166 12.12 -18.52 4.16
CA HIS A 166 12.43 -19.24 2.93
C HIS A 166 11.29 -19.10 1.92
N ILE A 167 11.61 -18.67 0.70
CA ILE A 167 10.70 -18.61 -0.44
C ILE A 167 11.22 -19.57 -1.50
N GLU A 168 10.51 -20.67 -1.71
CA GLU A 168 10.96 -21.80 -2.52
C GLU A 168 10.01 -22.03 -3.69
N ASN A 169 10.56 -22.07 -4.90
CA ASN A 169 9.77 -22.25 -6.10
C ASN A 169 9.68 -23.72 -6.47
N GLU A 170 8.46 -24.24 -6.43
CA GLU A 170 8.15 -25.56 -6.94
C GLU A 170 7.59 -25.45 -8.36
N ARG A 171 7.30 -26.61 -8.96
CA ARG A 171 6.73 -26.68 -10.31
C ARG A 171 5.42 -25.89 -10.42
N ASP A 172 4.51 -26.14 -9.47
CA ASP A 172 3.11 -25.69 -9.53
C ASP A 172 2.74 -24.71 -8.41
N SER A 173 3.68 -24.40 -7.50
CA SER A 173 3.43 -23.53 -6.35
C SER A 173 4.70 -22.82 -5.88
N ILE A 174 4.55 -21.91 -4.93
CA ILE A 174 5.65 -21.29 -4.19
C ILE A 174 5.45 -21.64 -2.72
N ARG A 175 6.38 -22.37 -2.12
CA ARG A 175 6.32 -22.72 -0.71
C ARG A 175 7.04 -21.65 0.12
N VAL A 176 6.37 -21.18 1.17
CA VAL A 176 6.98 -20.28 2.16
C VAL A 176 7.17 -21.05 3.45
N ARG A 177 8.39 -20.97 4.00
CA ARG A 177 8.75 -21.59 5.28
C ARG A 177 9.44 -20.57 6.18
N MET A 178 9.38 -20.78 7.49
CA MET A 178 10.13 -20.01 8.46
C MET A 178 11.00 -20.94 9.29
N ARG A 179 12.23 -20.52 9.59
CA ARG A 179 13.08 -21.21 10.57
C ARG A 179 12.81 -20.63 11.95
N VAL A 180 12.21 -21.41 12.83
CA VAL A 180 11.94 -21.04 14.22
C VAL A 180 12.61 -22.07 15.12
N ASP A 181 13.33 -21.63 16.14
CA ASP A 181 14.07 -22.49 17.06
C ASP A 181 14.98 -23.51 16.35
N GLY A 182 15.55 -23.11 15.20
CA GLY A 182 16.43 -23.93 14.36
C GLY A 182 15.72 -24.89 13.40
N ALA A 183 14.42 -25.13 13.55
CA ALA A 183 13.62 -26.01 12.70
C ALA A 183 12.84 -25.25 11.62
N LEU A 184 12.67 -25.87 10.45
CA LEU A 184 11.90 -25.28 9.33
C LEU A 184 10.43 -25.67 9.41
N HIS A 185 9.56 -24.67 9.47
CA HIS A 185 8.11 -24.83 9.52
C HIS A 185 7.47 -24.26 8.25
N PRO A 186 6.62 -25.04 7.53
CA PRO A 186 5.83 -24.49 6.44
C PRO A 186 4.77 -23.52 6.98
N VAL A 187 4.64 -22.35 6.36
CA VAL A 187 3.70 -21.31 6.82
C VAL A 187 2.68 -20.92 5.76
N ALA A 188 3.02 -21.04 4.47
CA ALA A 188 2.09 -20.76 3.38
C ALA A 188 2.49 -21.47 2.09
N GLN A 189 1.51 -21.65 1.20
CA GLN A 189 1.70 -22.07 -0.18
C GLN A 189 1.02 -21.06 -1.11
N LEU A 190 1.81 -20.37 -1.92
CA LEU A 190 1.34 -19.35 -2.83
C LEU A 190 1.18 -19.92 -4.24
N GLU A 191 0.25 -19.35 -5.00
CA GLU A 191 0.02 -19.73 -6.37
C GLU A 191 1.23 -19.39 -7.25
N ARG A 192 1.54 -20.30 -8.18
CA ARG A 192 2.63 -20.11 -9.14
C ARG A 192 2.49 -18.84 -9.99
N SER A 193 1.26 -18.39 -10.24
CA SER A 193 0.91 -17.16 -10.95
C SER A 193 1.57 -15.91 -10.32
N ARG A 194 1.83 -15.92 -9.01
CA ARG A 194 2.38 -14.78 -8.27
C ARG A 194 3.90 -14.65 -8.33
N TYR A 195 4.60 -15.66 -8.85
CA TYR A 195 6.07 -15.73 -8.90
C TYR A 195 6.74 -14.43 -9.35
N ARG A 196 6.34 -13.90 -10.51
CA ARG A 196 6.99 -12.71 -11.10
C ARG A 196 6.80 -11.46 -10.24
N ILE A 197 5.65 -11.34 -9.60
CA ILE A 197 5.31 -10.15 -8.79
C ILE A 197 6.08 -10.23 -7.46
N ILE A 198 6.11 -11.40 -6.81
CA ILE A 198 6.86 -11.63 -5.57
C ILE A 198 8.36 -11.40 -5.79
N MET A 199 8.95 -12.00 -6.84
CA MET A 199 10.38 -11.82 -7.11
C MET A 199 10.72 -10.39 -7.53
N GLY A 200 9.82 -9.70 -8.24
CA GLY A 200 9.99 -8.30 -8.58
C GLY A 200 9.98 -7.38 -7.35
N GLU A 201 9.05 -7.61 -6.43
CA GLU A 201 8.95 -6.88 -5.16
C GLU A 201 10.19 -7.12 -4.29
N LEU A 202 10.62 -8.38 -4.12
CA LEU A 202 11.83 -8.72 -3.39
C LEU A 202 13.08 -8.08 -4.02
N ALA A 203 13.20 -8.14 -5.34
CA ALA A 203 14.30 -7.53 -6.08
C ALA A 203 14.37 -6.01 -5.83
N SER A 204 13.21 -5.34 -5.86
CA SER A 204 13.10 -3.91 -5.56
C SER A 204 13.53 -3.59 -4.13
N ARG A 205 13.04 -4.35 -3.14
CA ARG A 205 13.34 -4.11 -1.72
C ARG A 205 14.80 -4.37 -1.34
N ALA A 206 15.40 -5.40 -1.91
CA ALA A 206 16.72 -5.89 -1.51
C ALA A 206 17.87 -5.44 -2.43
N GLY A 207 17.56 -4.76 -3.54
CA GLY A 207 18.56 -4.32 -4.52
C GLY A 207 19.19 -5.47 -5.33
N VAL A 208 18.43 -6.54 -5.58
CA VAL A 208 18.87 -7.71 -6.37
C VAL A 208 18.15 -7.77 -7.73
N SER A 209 18.49 -8.72 -8.59
CA SER A 209 17.87 -8.89 -9.91
C SER A 209 17.06 -10.18 -9.98
N SER A 210 15.75 -10.05 -10.23
CA SER A 210 14.84 -11.19 -10.43
C SER A 210 15.12 -12.01 -11.70
N ALA A 211 16.05 -11.55 -12.55
CA ALA A 211 16.45 -12.20 -13.80
C ALA A 211 17.91 -12.68 -13.79
N ALA A 212 18.63 -12.57 -12.66
CA ALA A 212 20.01 -13.04 -12.58
C ALA A 212 20.12 -14.56 -12.76
N MET A 213 21.17 -14.99 -13.45
CA MET A 213 21.50 -16.42 -13.63
C MET A 213 22.50 -16.93 -12.59
N GLU A 214 22.96 -16.05 -11.71
CA GLU A 214 23.89 -16.34 -10.61
C GLU A 214 23.22 -16.00 -9.27
N SER A 215 23.73 -16.60 -8.19
CA SER A 215 23.27 -16.26 -6.84
C SER A 215 23.62 -14.80 -6.50
N GLN A 216 22.73 -14.13 -5.77
CA GLN A 216 22.93 -12.74 -5.37
C GLN A 216 22.72 -12.56 -3.88
N SER A 217 23.35 -11.52 -3.33
CA SER A 217 23.11 -11.06 -1.96
C SER A 217 22.63 -9.62 -2.01
N GLY A 218 21.63 -9.31 -1.19
CA GLY A 218 21.05 -8.00 -1.00
C GLY A 218 20.77 -7.74 0.48
N HIS A 219 20.32 -6.53 0.77
CA HIS A 219 19.97 -6.11 2.13
C HIS A 219 18.70 -5.28 2.08
N MET A 220 17.88 -5.41 3.12
CA MET A 220 16.71 -4.57 3.33
C MET A 220 16.51 -4.31 4.82
N GLN A 221 15.76 -3.27 5.15
CA GLN A 221 15.46 -2.89 6.53
C GLN A 221 13.96 -2.63 6.64
N MET A 222 13.37 -2.96 7.78
CA MET A 222 11.97 -2.71 8.06
C MET A 222 11.79 -2.23 9.50
N GLU A 223 11.13 -1.10 9.68
CA GLU A 223 10.71 -0.67 11.01
C GLU A 223 9.48 -1.48 11.44
N ILE A 224 9.58 -2.13 12.60
CA ILE A 224 8.52 -2.93 13.19
C ILE A 224 8.04 -2.21 14.44
N THR A 225 6.73 -1.93 14.49
CA THR A 225 6.08 -1.37 15.69
C THR A 225 5.17 -2.42 16.28
N THR A 226 5.43 -2.77 17.54
CA THR A 226 4.65 -3.70 18.36
C THR A 226 4.17 -3.00 19.63
N ASP A 227 3.36 -3.69 20.43
CA ASP A 227 2.95 -3.20 21.75
C ASP A 227 4.14 -3.02 22.71
N GLN A 228 5.29 -3.65 22.44
CA GLN A 228 6.51 -3.57 23.23
C GLN A 228 7.42 -2.41 22.80
N GLY A 229 7.11 -1.72 21.69
CA GLY A 229 7.90 -0.62 21.15
C GLY A 229 8.15 -0.76 19.65
N THR A 230 9.02 0.13 19.15
CA THR A 230 9.42 0.17 17.75
C THR A 230 10.90 -0.19 17.62
N HIS A 231 11.24 -1.13 16.74
CA HIS A 231 12.62 -1.52 16.44
C HIS A 231 12.86 -1.62 14.93
N LEU A 232 14.12 -1.50 14.53
CA LEU A 232 14.54 -1.61 13.14
C LEU A 232 15.07 -3.02 12.86
N LEU A 233 14.31 -3.81 12.10
CA LEU A 233 14.69 -5.14 11.69
C LEU A 233 15.56 -5.10 10.44
N ASN A 234 16.77 -5.63 10.53
CA ASN A 234 17.69 -5.74 9.39
C ASN A 234 17.59 -7.14 8.79
N LEU A 235 17.43 -7.21 7.46
CA LEU A 235 17.39 -8.49 6.74
C LEU A 235 18.50 -8.56 5.70
N ARG A 236 19.17 -9.71 5.62
CA ARG A 236 20.01 -10.08 4.48
C ARG A 236 19.21 -11.00 3.58
N VAL A 237 19.19 -10.69 2.30
CA VAL A 237 18.48 -11.45 1.29
C VAL A 237 19.49 -12.18 0.44
N GLU A 238 19.34 -13.49 0.29
CA GLU A 238 20.11 -14.27 -0.66
C GLU A 238 19.16 -14.91 -1.67
N THR A 239 19.45 -14.75 -2.95
CA THR A 239 18.70 -15.40 -4.03
C THR A 239 19.58 -16.43 -4.72
N VAL A 240 19.01 -17.58 -5.08
CA VAL A 240 19.70 -18.66 -5.76
C VAL A 240 18.85 -19.17 -6.93
N PRO A 241 19.39 -19.24 -8.15
CA PRO A 241 18.70 -19.86 -9.28
C PRO A 241 18.45 -21.36 -9.04
N THR A 242 17.22 -21.81 -9.28
CA THR A 242 16.77 -23.19 -9.14
C THR A 242 16.05 -23.66 -10.41
N LEU A 243 15.61 -24.92 -10.44
CA LEU A 243 14.93 -25.51 -11.61
C LEU A 243 13.64 -24.77 -12.00
N TYR A 244 12.94 -24.21 -11.02
CA TYR A 244 11.63 -23.58 -11.23
C TYR A 244 11.63 -22.07 -10.96
N GLY A 245 12.78 -21.42 -10.83
CA GLY A 245 12.83 -19.97 -10.61
C GLY A 245 14.06 -19.56 -9.82
N GLN A 246 13.93 -18.50 -9.04
CA GLN A 246 14.94 -18.10 -8.05
C GLN A 246 14.35 -18.29 -6.66
N ASP A 247 14.95 -19.17 -5.88
CA ASP A 247 14.62 -19.29 -4.47
C ASP A 247 15.27 -18.15 -3.69
N ALA A 248 14.65 -17.75 -2.59
CA ALA A 248 15.16 -16.68 -1.74
C ALA A 248 15.16 -17.08 -0.27
N VAL A 249 16.17 -16.62 0.44
CA VAL A 249 16.26 -16.70 1.90
C VAL A 249 16.44 -15.29 2.44
N LEU A 250 15.55 -14.87 3.33
CA LEU A 250 15.66 -13.62 4.07
C LEU A 250 16.08 -13.99 5.49
N ARG A 251 17.33 -13.69 5.85
CA ARG A 251 17.85 -13.87 7.20
C ARG A 251 17.60 -12.61 8.01
N LEU A 252 16.94 -12.79 9.15
CA LEU A 252 16.63 -11.71 10.09
C LEU A 252 17.80 -11.54 11.07
N PHE A 253 18.18 -10.29 11.32
CA PHE A 253 19.13 -9.90 12.35
C PHE A 253 18.43 -8.97 13.33
N ASN A 254 18.13 -9.50 14.51
CA ASN A 254 17.67 -8.68 15.63
C ASN A 254 18.93 -8.04 16.22
N PHE A 255 19.07 -6.72 16.08
CA PHE A 255 20.04 -5.98 16.85
C PHE A 255 19.45 -5.78 18.24
N ASP A 256 19.71 -6.72 19.14
CA ASP A 256 19.65 -6.42 20.57
C ASP A 256 20.96 -5.73 20.96
N GLU A 257 21.02 -4.40 20.79
CA GLU A 257 21.98 -3.53 21.49
C GLU A 257 21.24 -2.45 22.28
#